data_AF-A0A1F5FW11-F1
#
_entry.id   AF-A0A1F5FW11-F1
#
_cell.length_a   1.000
_cell.length_b   1.000
_cell.length_c   1.000
_cell.angle_alpha   90.00
_cell.angle_beta   90.00
_cell.angle_gamma   90.00
#
_symmetry.space_group_name_H-M   'P 1'
#
loop_
_entity.id
_entity.type
_entity.pdbx_description
1 polymer ?
#
loop_
_entity_poly.entity_id
_entity_poly.type
_entity_poly.pdbx_seq_one_letter_code
_entity_poly.pdbx_strand_id
1 'polypeptide(L)'
;MRSLRILIALFSLIFLLSGVSLLLLIIDDQKDLSSRASTTILSGKKPLEGYNDDYVAKSILSPDWLEVDDDMYLSKVNGDTVRILPASTNIASLSAILGPSFKNQKKLEQIKINNTTVDKYSYDLLGETKKVNFWRDRNISFLEVGNIKNNSDLVRPLVDKIIFLRNQNVLGASTPDNWAKLATLTRPSVVTVLNHYCTELKFFSLPSFSLSDKAYPFCLTSMGTGFFVSEDGFLATNGHIVRNLQKASIYYALSGGKLDQLLADFLQVYLTEKTGKIVTEQEAVNAVSQAKLNKESLYQLGGIIIDLNQKNILKFGSEKNNYYLQLGNQAAEITDTGIKTTDTVIEANLIASDYEEAKEVEGFVSSDVAILKTNNGTFPALPLGSVEEAVVGSELQVIGFPIAASNNLAILDNSSTEPTFTKGLVSAIKLAKGNQKKLIQTDAIINHGNSGGPAILSTGNVVGIATYGVAMQDGSGSYNFLRDIQDLKDLANKNSLSFTTGKIYSDWQDGLTNYYLGYFKYALSKFQSVKNSYPQHPLVDRYLQEVSQKIGGPEDQTPFLTVPVRQMLIKLSASLLVLSFILVILFIVLAKRQSRNLAQIIQTPPTSL
;
A
#
# COMPACT_ATOMS: atom_id res chain seq x y z
N MET A 1 -2.60 -68.92 -16.30
CA MET A 1 -3.51 -68.40 -15.24
C MET A 1 -2.79 -67.55 -14.20
N ARG A 2 -1.66 -67.98 -13.62
CA ARG A 2 -0.93 -67.21 -12.58
C ARG A 2 -0.40 -65.84 -13.10
N SER A 3 0.19 -65.82 -14.29
CA SER A 3 0.61 -64.59 -14.99
C SER A 3 -0.55 -63.64 -15.30
N LEU A 4 -1.71 -64.18 -15.66
CA LEU A 4 -2.92 -63.41 -15.95
C LEU A 4 -3.47 -62.71 -14.70
N ARG A 5 -3.50 -63.43 -13.57
CA ARG A 5 -3.92 -62.86 -12.28
C ARG A 5 -2.98 -61.75 -11.82
N ILE A 6 -1.68 -61.90 -12.05
CA ILE A 6 -0.68 -60.87 -11.75
C ILE A 6 -0.91 -59.62 -12.63
N LEU A 7 -1.15 -59.80 -13.93
CA LEU A 7 -1.39 -58.67 -14.84
C LEU A 7 -2.67 -57.90 -14.49
N ILE A 8 -3.75 -58.61 -14.13
CA ILE A 8 -5.02 -58.02 -13.66
C ILE A 8 -4.79 -57.27 -12.34
N ALA A 9 -4.08 -57.87 -11.38
CA ALA A 9 -3.78 -57.21 -10.12
C ALA A 9 -2.93 -55.93 -10.31
N LEU A 10 -1.96 -55.97 -11.23
CA LEU A 10 -1.09 -54.83 -11.54
C LEU A 10 -1.86 -53.70 -12.24
N PHE A 11 -2.75 -54.05 -13.19
CA PHE A 11 -3.67 -53.10 -13.83
C PHE A 11 -4.59 -52.44 -12.80
N SER A 12 -5.25 -53.24 -11.94
CA SER A 12 -6.16 -52.72 -10.92
C SER A 12 -5.44 -51.78 -9.94
N LEU A 13 -4.20 -52.10 -9.55
CA LEU A 13 -3.39 -51.25 -8.67
C LEU A 13 -3.01 -49.92 -9.33
N ILE A 14 -2.53 -49.95 -10.59
CA ILE A 14 -2.15 -48.75 -11.35
C ILE A 14 -3.37 -47.85 -11.60
N PHE A 15 -4.50 -48.46 -11.94
CA PHE A 15 -5.76 -47.75 -12.16
C PHE A 15 -6.26 -47.07 -10.88
N LEU A 16 -6.24 -47.78 -9.75
CA LEU A 16 -6.57 -47.21 -8.43
C LEU A 16 -5.65 -46.05 -8.05
N LEU A 17 -4.33 -46.20 -8.21
CA LEU A 17 -3.36 -45.14 -7.92
C LEU A 17 -3.59 -43.90 -8.81
N SER A 18 -3.90 -44.09 -10.09
CA SER A 18 -4.24 -42.98 -10.99
C SER A 18 -5.53 -42.26 -10.58
N GLY A 19 -6.56 -43.01 -10.17
CA GLY A 19 -7.84 -42.46 -9.71
C GLY A 19 -7.71 -41.67 -8.41
N VAL A 20 -6.93 -42.17 -7.44
CA VAL A 20 -6.66 -41.46 -6.18
C VAL A 20 -5.87 -40.16 -6.43
N SER A 21 -4.86 -40.21 -7.30
CA SER A 21 -4.07 -39.02 -7.68
C SER A 21 -4.93 -37.96 -8.38
N LEU A 22 -5.87 -38.38 -9.25
CA LEU A 22 -6.81 -37.48 -9.92
C LEU A 22 -7.81 -36.87 -8.93
N LEU A 23 -8.34 -37.68 -8.01
CA LEU A 23 -9.27 -37.22 -6.98
C LEU A 23 -8.63 -36.17 -6.05
N LEU A 24 -7.38 -36.39 -5.64
CA LEU A 24 -6.61 -35.40 -4.87
C LEU A 24 -6.39 -34.11 -5.64
N LEU A 25 -6.10 -34.19 -6.94
CA LEU A 25 -6.00 -33.01 -7.81
C LEU A 25 -7.33 -32.26 -7.92
N ILE A 26 -8.46 -32.95 -8.06
CA ILE A 26 -9.80 -32.33 -8.18
C ILE A 26 -10.19 -31.61 -6.89
N ILE A 27 -9.97 -32.24 -5.73
CA ILE A 27 -10.27 -31.63 -4.42
C ILE A 27 -9.40 -30.38 -4.18
N ASP A 28 -8.13 -30.44 -4.59
CA ASP A 28 -7.21 -29.30 -4.47
C ASP A 28 -7.52 -28.16 -5.46
N ASP A 29 -7.94 -28.50 -6.68
CA ASP A 29 -8.27 -27.56 -7.76
C ASP A 29 -9.58 -26.80 -7.50
N GLN A 30 -10.57 -27.43 -6.83
CA GLN A 30 -11.78 -26.72 -6.41
C GLN A 30 -11.51 -25.58 -5.41
N LYS A 31 -10.51 -25.75 -4.54
CA LYS A 31 -10.06 -24.68 -3.63
C LYS A 31 -9.37 -23.54 -4.37
N ASP A 32 -8.65 -23.85 -5.45
CA ASP A 32 -7.83 -22.90 -6.24
C ASP A 32 -8.63 -22.18 -7.34
N LEU A 33 -9.56 -22.83 -8.02
CA LEU A 33 -10.41 -22.20 -9.06
C LEU A 33 -11.38 -21.16 -8.49
N SER A 34 -11.98 -21.46 -7.33
CA SER A 34 -12.90 -20.54 -6.64
C SER A 34 -12.24 -19.24 -6.19
N SER A 35 -10.92 -19.26 -6.02
CA SER A 35 -10.08 -18.17 -5.51
C SER A 35 -9.23 -17.50 -6.60
N ARG A 36 -8.88 -18.19 -7.69
CA ARG A 36 -8.36 -17.55 -8.92
C ARG A 36 -9.41 -16.70 -9.62
N ALA A 37 -10.67 -17.09 -9.49
CA ALA A 37 -11.80 -16.31 -9.95
C ALA A 37 -12.12 -15.09 -9.06
N SER A 38 -11.26 -14.71 -8.08
CA SER A 38 -11.47 -13.57 -7.17
C SER A 38 -10.30 -12.57 -7.07
N THR A 39 -9.27 -12.66 -7.92
CA THR A 39 -8.01 -11.92 -7.73
C THR A 39 -7.97 -10.53 -8.38
N THR A 40 -7.83 -9.46 -7.58
CA THR A 40 -6.66 -8.54 -7.50
C THR A 40 -6.80 -7.66 -6.22
N ILE A 41 -5.74 -7.43 -5.44
CA ILE A 41 -5.77 -6.52 -4.27
C ILE A 41 -5.84 -5.05 -4.64
N LEU A 42 -5.40 -4.73 -5.85
CA LEU A 42 -5.38 -3.39 -6.41
C LEU A 42 -6.53 -3.12 -7.38
N SER A 43 -7.37 -4.11 -7.72
CA SER A 43 -8.67 -3.81 -8.32
C SER A 43 -9.53 -3.25 -7.20
N GLY A 44 -9.86 -1.96 -7.25
CA GLY A 44 -10.46 -1.20 -6.14
C GLY A 44 -11.83 -1.65 -5.61
N LYS A 45 -12.28 -2.90 -5.81
CA LYS A 45 -13.61 -3.37 -5.41
C LYS A 45 -13.62 -4.79 -4.82
N LYS A 46 -14.24 -4.93 -3.64
CA LYS A 46 -14.66 -6.22 -3.06
C LYS A 46 -16.00 -6.70 -3.65
N PRO A 47 -16.28 -8.01 -3.62
CA PRO A 47 -17.59 -8.55 -3.93
C PRO A 47 -18.67 -8.07 -2.94
N LEU A 48 -19.90 -7.90 -3.43
CA LEU A 48 -21.09 -7.73 -2.59
C LEU A 48 -21.32 -9.03 -1.79
N GLU A 49 -21.08 -8.99 -0.47
CA GLU A 49 -21.52 -10.02 0.48
C GLU A 49 -22.72 -9.49 1.25
N GLY A 50 -23.83 -10.23 1.21
CA GLY A 50 -25.05 -9.86 1.93
C GLY A 50 -26.31 -10.23 1.14
N TYR A 51 -26.76 -11.46 1.33
CA TYR A 51 -28.02 -11.94 0.78
C TYR A 51 -29.19 -11.44 1.63
N ASN A 52 -29.94 -10.48 1.10
CA ASN A 52 -31.38 -10.44 1.30
C ASN A 52 -32.01 -9.72 0.10
N ASP A 53 -32.90 -10.41 -0.60
CA ASP A 53 -33.40 -10.05 -1.94
C ASP A 53 -34.06 -8.66 -2.02
N ASP A 54 -34.46 -8.08 -0.89
CA ASP A 54 -35.06 -6.75 -0.80
C ASP A 54 -34.04 -5.58 -0.72
N TYR A 55 -32.80 -5.81 -0.30
CA TYR A 55 -31.80 -4.74 -0.20
C TYR A 55 -31.17 -4.36 -1.55
N VAL A 56 -31.18 -5.30 -2.50
CA VAL A 56 -30.72 -5.16 -3.89
C VAL A 56 -31.57 -4.16 -4.69
N ALA A 57 -32.76 -3.80 -4.20
CA ALA A 57 -33.57 -2.75 -4.82
C ALA A 57 -33.19 -1.34 -4.35
N LYS A 58 -32.67 -1.18 -3.12
CA LYS A 58 -32.35 0.14 -2.54
C LYS A 58 -30.88 0.54 -2.67
N SER A 59 -29.93 -0.40 -2.67
CA SER A 59 -28.49 -0.09 -2.78
C SER A 59 -27.98 0.07 -4.23
N ILE A 60 -28.84 -0.20 -5.22
CA ILE A 60 -28.52 -0.19 -6.65
C ILE A 60 -28.79 1.18 -7.32
N LEU A 61 -29.13 2.20 -6.53
CA LEU A 61 -29.18 3.58 -6.99
C LEU A 61 -27.80 4.23 -6.86
N SER A 62 -26.91 3.99 -7.84
CA SER A 62 -25.91 4.94 -8.41
C SER A 62 -24.68 4.23 -9.02
N PRO A 63 -24.62 3.98 -10.35
CA PRO A 63 -23.43 3.41 -10.99
C PRO A 63 -22.79 4.29 -12.09
N ASP A 64 -21.60 4.81 -11.81
CA ASP A 64 -20.59 5.27 -12.79
C ASP A 64 -19.19 5.01 -12.20
N TRP A 65 -19.01 3.91 -11.50
CA TRP A 65 -17.67 3.41 -11.23
C TRP A 65 -17.21 2.42 -12.29
N LEU A 66 -17.92 2.30 -13.42
CA LEU A 66 -17.65 1.31 -14.44
C LEU A 66 -16.80 1.88 -15.58
N GLU A 67 -15.61 2.41 -15.24
CA GLU A 67 -14.48 2.41 -16.16
C GLU A 67 -13.89 1.00 -16.18
N VAL A 68 -13.77 0.44 -17.38
CA VAL A 68 -13.64 -1.01 -17.59
C VAL A 68 -12.18 -1.45 -17.77
N ASP A 69 -11.29 -0.94 -16.91
CA ASP A 69 -9.92 -1.45 -16.79
C ASP A 69 -9.72 -2.32 -15.53
N ASP A 70 -10.71 -2.40 -14.63
CA ASP A 70 -10.65 -3.22 -13.41
C ASP A 70 -11.76 -4.28 -13.34
N ASP A 71 -11.33 -5.53 -13.14
CA ASP A 71 -12.15 -6.71 -12.94
C ASP A 71 -13.01 -6.62 -11.67
N MET A 72 -14.34 -6.67 -11.81
CA MET A 72 -15.24 -6.65 -10.67
C MET A 72 -15.91 -8.02 -10.42
N TYR A 73 -16.04 -8.41 -9.15
CA TYR A 73 -16.57 -9.70 -8.71
C TYR A 73 -17.99 -9.57 -8.12
N LEU A 74 -18.89 -10.45 -8.52
CA LEU A 74 -20.17 -10.68 -7.85
C LEU A 74 -20.10 -12.08 -7.21
N SER A 75 -20.18 -12.15 -5.88
CA SER A 75 -20.11 -13.42 -5.15
C SER A 75 -21.31 -14.32 -5.47
N LYS A 76 -21.07 -15.62 -5.26
CA LYS A 76 -21.96 -16.79 -5.39
C LYS A 76 -23.44 -16.46 -5.49
N VAL A 77 -23.95 -16.40 -6.73
CA VAL A 77 -25.38 -16.56 -6.95
C VAL A 77 -25.65 -18.06 -6.94
N ASN A 78 -26.22 -18.58 -5.85
CA ASN A 78 -26.58 -20.01 -5.72
C ASN A 78 -25.44 -21.01 -5.98
N GLY A 79 -24.19 -20.63 -5.67
CA GLY A 79 -23.01 -21.51 -5.80
C GLY A 79 -22.11 -21.24 -7.01
N ASP A 80 -22.53 -20.36 -7.93
CA ASP A 80 -21.78 -20.00 -9.14
C ASP A 80 -21.12 -18.62 -9.00
N THR A 81 -19.86 -18.49 -9.42
CA THR A 81 -19.08 -17.24 -9.36
C THR A 81 -19.27 -16.43 -10.64
N VAL A 82 -19.57 -15.13 -10.54
CA VAL A 82 -19.74 -14.24 -11.71
C VAL A 82 -18.73 -13.09 -11.66
N ARG A 83 -17.98 -12.89 -12.75
CA ARG A 83 -16.98 -11.84 -12.92
C ARG A 83 -17.38 -10.90 -14.05
N ILE A 84 -17.27 -9.60 -13.83
CA ILE A 84 -17.40 -8.56 -14.86
C ILE A 84 -16.05 -8.36 -15.54
N LEU A 85 -16.06 -8.25 -16.85
CA LEU A 85 -14.88 -8.20 -17.71
C LEU A 85 -14.98 -7.04 -18.72
N PRO A 86 -13.83 -6.52 -19.21
CA PRO A 86 -13.77 -5.58 -20.33
C PRO A 86 -14.59 -6.02 -21.54
N ALA A 87 -15.20 -5.05 -22.24
CA ALA A 87 -15.90 -5.31 -23.52
C ALA A 87 -14.97 -5.95 -24.56
N SER A 88 -13.69 -5.56 -24.51
CA SER A 88 -12.61 -6.07 -25.36
C SER A 88 -12.19 -7.51 -25.01
N THR A 89 -12.72 -8.08 -23.92
CA THR A 89 -12.33 -9.41 -23.46
C THR A 89 -12.67 -10.45 -24.52
N ASN A 90 -11.64 -11.15 -24.96
CA ASN A 90 -11.72 -12.19 -25.97
C ASN A 90 -11.28 -13.54 -25.38
N ILE A 91 -11.31 -14.58 -26.20
CA ILE A 91 -10.92 -15.94 -25.79
C ILE A 91 -9.47 -16.01 -25.27
N ALA A 92 -8.56 -15.18 -25.79
CA ALA A 92 -7.17 -15.16 -25.32
C ALA A 92 -7.06 -14.59 -23.90
N SER A 93 -7.78 -13.49 -23.62
CA SER A 93 -7.90 -12.92 -22.27
C SER A 93 -8.55 -13.91 -21.29
N LEU A 94 -9.61 -14.61 -21.73
CA LEU A 94 -10.23 -15.67 -20.91
C LEU A 94 -9.26 -16.82 -20.61
N SER A 95 -8.38 -17.16 -21.55
CA SER A 95 -7.34 -18.18 -21.34
C SER A 95 -6.27 -17.73 -20.33
N ALA A 96 -6.01 -16.43 -20.21
CA ALA A 96 -5.13 -15.90 -19.17
C ALA A 96 -5.78 -15.99 -17.77
N ILE A 97 -7.09 -15.76 -17.71
CA ILE A 97 -7.89 -15.80 -16.47
C ILE A 97 -8.15 -17.23 -15.99
N LEU A 98 -8.61 -18.11 -16.88
CA LEU A 98 -8.97 -19.50 -16.57
C LEU A 98 -7.80 -20.48 -16.68
N GLY A 99 -6.66 -19.99 -17.18
CA GLY A 99 -5.43 -20.75 -17.32
C GLY A 99 -5.29 -21.51 -18.66
N PRO A 100 -4.12 -22.15 -18.88
CA PRO A 100 -3.73 -22.68 -20.18
C PRO A 100 -4.66 -23.76 -20.75
N SER A 101 -5.34 -24.52 -19.90
CA SER A 101 -6.28 -25.58 -20.30
C SER A 101 -7.49 -25.04 -21.07
N PHE A 102 -7.87 -23.77 -20.82
CA PHE A 102 -8.96 -23.12 -21.55
C PHE A 102 -8.62 -22.82 -23.01
N LYS A 103 -7.34 -22.84 -23.41
CA LYS A 103 -6.94 -22.65 -24.81
C LYS A 103 -7.56 -23.69 -25.76
N ASN A 104 -7.85 -24.90 -25.25
CA ASN A 104 -8.49 -25.98 -25.98
C ASN A 104 -9.99 -26.11 -25.66
N GLN A 105 -10.65 -25.01 -25.30
CA GLN A 105 -12.07 -25.02 -25.03
C GLN A 105 -12.88 -25.48 -26.26
N LYS A 106 -13.96 -26.22 -25.99
CA LYS A 106 -15.03 -26.55 -26.92
C LYS A 106 -16.23 -25.66 -26.64
N LYS A 107 -16.58 -24.84 -27.62
CA LYS A 107 -17.83 -24.08 -27.62
C LYS A 107 -19.02 -25.03 -27.68
N LEU A 108 -19.87 -24.96 -26.66
CA LEU A 108 -21.06 -25.77 -26.52
C LEU A 108 -22.24 -25.15 -27.26
N GLU A 109 -22.51 -23.88 -26.98
CA GLU A 109 -23.70 -23.18 -27.44
C GLU A 109 -23.42 -21.68 -27.50
N GLN A 110 -24.12 -20.96 -28.38
CA GLN A 110 -24.21 -19.51 -28.33
C GLN A 110 -25.68 -19.12 -28.28
N ILE A 111 -26.07 -18.38 -27.26
CA ILE A 111 -27.43 -17.87 -27.08
C ILE A 111 -27.41 -16.37 -27.31
N LYS A 112 -28.36 -15.85 -28.10
CA LYS A 112 -28.54 -14.41 -28.25
C LYS A 112 -29.81 -13.99 -27.52
N ILE A 113 -29.66 -13.06 -26.59
CA ILE A 113 -30.74 -12.54 -25.76
C ILE A 113 -30.71 -11.02 -25.88
N ASN A 114 -31.66 -10.45 -26.61
CA ASN A 114 -31.66 -9.02 -26.95
C ASN A 114 -30.32 -8.57 -27.60
N ASN A 115 -29.61 -7.63 -26.98
CA ASN A 115 -28.29 -7.15 -27.41
C ASN A 115 -27.11 -7.98 -26.85
N THR A 116 -27.38 -8.93 -25.95
CA THR A 116 -26.36 -9.72 -25.26
C THR A 116 -26.19 -11.08 -25.95
N THR A 117 -24.94 -11.52 -26.11
CA THR A 117 -24.55 -12.82 -26.64
C THR A 117 -23.91 -13.64 -25.54
N VAL A 118 -24.38 -14.86 -25.30
CA VAL A 118 -23.84 -15.77 -24.29
C VAL A 118 -23.18 -16.94 -24.98
N ASP A 119 -21.86 -17.03 -24.90
CA ASP A 119 -21.12 -18.20 -25.35
C ASP A 119 -20.91 -19.15 -24.17
N LYS A 120 -21.44 -20.37 -24.30
CA LYS A 120 -21.16 -21.44 -23.35
C LYS A 120 -19.96 -22.21 -23.85
N TYR A 121 -18.96 -22.33 -23.01
CA TYR A 121 -17.74 -23.09 -23.29
C TYR A 121 -17.66 -24.29 -22.35
N SER A 122 -17.06 -25.35 -22.85
CA SER A 122 -16.54 -26.44 -22.04
C SER A 122 -15.06 -26.57 -22.28
N TYR A 123 -14.31 -27.04 -21.30
CA TYR A 123 -12.90 -27.35 -21.50
C TYR A 123 -12.50 -28.43 -20.53
N ASP A 124 -11.56 -29.27 -20.94
CA ASP A 124 -11.07 -30.33 -20.09
C ASP A 124 -9.97 -29.76 -19.20
N LEU A 125 -10.24 -29.80 -17.90
CA LEU A 125 -9.29 -29.43 -16.87
C LEU A 125 -9.05 -30.65 -16.00
N LEU A 126 -7.83 -31.17 -16.05
CA LEU A 126 -7.41 -32.32 -15.25
C LEU A 126 -8.31 -33.56 -15.44
N GLY A 127 -8.74 -33.81 -16.68
CA GLY A 127 -9.57 -34.98 -17.01
C GLY A 127 -11.06 -34.84 -16.69
N GLU A 128 -11.49 -33.71 -16.12
CA GLU A 128 -12.90 -33.36 -15.96
C GLU A 128 -13.30 -32.26 -16.95
N THR A 129 -14.42 -32.46 -17.62
CA THR A 129 -15.01 -31.41 -18.48
C THR A 129 -15.66 -30.34 -17.61
N LYS A 130 -15.01 -29.19 -17.52
CA LYS A 130 -15.56 -27.98 -16.90
C LYS A 130 -16.40 -27.23 -17.91
N LYS A 131 -17.35 -26.43 -17.43
CA LYS A 131 -18.17 -25.54 -18.26
C LYS A 131 -18.07 -24.12 -17.71
N VAL A 132 -18.17 -23.12 -18.59
CA VAL A 132 -18.21 -21.69 -18.23
C VAL A 132 -19.14 -20.97 -19.20
N ASN A 133 -19.82 -19.92 -18.74
CA ASN A 133 -20.64 -19.07 -19.61
C ASN A 133 -19.98 -17.70 -19.74
N PHE A 134 -19.84 -17.21 -20.96
CA PHE A 134 -19.28 -15.91 -21.28
C PHE A 134 -20.33 -15.03 -21.95
N TRP A 135 -20.84 -14.08 -21.19
CA TRP A 135 -21.85 -13.14 -21.62
C TRP A 135 -21.17 -11.91 -22.23
N ARG A 136 -21.61 -11.45 -23.39
CA ARG A 136 -21.03 -10.35 -24.16
C ARG A 136 -22.12 -9.39 -24.58
N ASP A 137 -22.07 -8.16 -24.10
CA ASP A 137 -22.86 -7.04 -24.62
C ASP A 137 -21.91 -6.05 -25.33
N ARG A 138 -22.45 -5.05 -26.04
CA ARG A 138 -21.63 -4.11 -26.84
C ARG A 138 -20.54 -3.42 -26.03
N ASN A 139 -20.78 -3.21 -24.73
CA ASN A 139 -19.93 -2.37 -23.88
C ASN A 139 -19.38 -3.08 -22.64
N ILE A 140 -19.76 -4.34 -22.35
CA ILE A 140 -19.34 -5.09 -21.15
C ILE A 140 -19.43 -6.59 -21.38
N SER A 141 -18.57 -7.37 -20.70
CA SER A 141 -18.64 -8.83 -20.71
C SER A 141 -18.75 -9.40 -19.29
N PHE A 142 -19.27 -10.62 -19.15
CA PHE A 142 -19.33 -11.34 -17.87
C PHE A 142 -18.87 -12.78 -18.04
N LEU A 143 -18.10 -13.29 -17.07
CA LEU A 143 -17.67 -14.67 -16.98
C LEU A 143 -18.28 -15.34 -15.75
N GLU A 144 -19.04 -16.40 -15.99
CA GLU A 144 -19.69 -17.20 -14.98
C GLU A 144 -18.98 -18.56 -14.87
N VAL A 145 -18.54 -18.90 -13.66
CA VAL A 145 -17.78 -20.12 -13.32
C VAL A 145 -18.47 -20.82 -12.16
N GLY A 146 -19.02 -22.01 -12.41
CA GLY A 146 -19.97 -22.62 -11.48
C GLY A 146 -20.15 -24.14 -11.64
N ASN A 147 -20.90 -24.74 -10.70
CA ASN A 147 -21.21 -26.18 -10.71
C ASN A 147 -22.47 -26.39 -11.57
N ILE A 148 -22.30 -26.25 -12.89
CA ILE A 148 -23.35 -26.01 -13.88
C ILE A 148 -24.37 -27.17 -13.94
N LYS A 149 -25.32 -27.14 -13.00
CA LYS A 149 -26.66 -27.70 -13.14
C LYS A 149 -27.56 -26.60 -13.71
N ASN A 150 -27.42 -26.37 -15.01
CA ASN A 150 -28.47 -25.94 -15.94
C ASN A 150 -29.37 -24.71 -15.67
N ASN A 151 -29.09 -23.76 -14.77
CA ASN A 151 -29.94 -22.56 -14.64
C ASN A 151 -29.19 -21.23 -14.89
N SER A 152 -28.89 -20.95 -16.17
CA SER A 152 -28.54 -19.59 -16.64
C SER A 152 -29.65 -18.55 -16.38
N ASP A 153 -30.87 -19.00 -16.07
CA ASP A 153 -32.02 -18.14 -15.76
C ASP A 153 -31.89 -17.41 -14.42
N LEU A 154 -30.99 -17.84 -13.53
CA LEU A 154 -30.80 -17.23 -12.20
C LEU A 154 -29.80 -16.05 -12.21
N VAL A 155 -28.80 -16.09 -13.11
CA VAL A 155 -27.79 -15.02 -13.26
C VAL A 155 -28.27 -13.93 -14.22
N ARG A 156 -29.17 -14.27 -15.13
CA ARG A 156 -29.72 -13.36 -16.15
C ARG A 156 -30.37 -12.08 -15.57
N PRO A 157 -31.23 -12.12 -14.53
CA PRO A 157 -31.82 -10.91 -13.97
C PRO A 157 -30.78 -9.92 -13.41
N LEU A 158 -29.67 -10.44 -12.87
CA LEU A 158 -28.56 -9.64 -12.37
C LEU A 158 -27.80 -8.96 -13.52
N VAL A 159 -27.49 -9.71 -14.58
CA VAL A 159 -26.83 -9.21 -15.80
C VAL A 159 -27.71 -8.14 -16.48
N ASP A 160 -29.01 -8.39 -16.64
CA ASP A 160 -29.96 -7.47 -17.27
C ASP A 160 -30.08 -6.16 -16.45
N LYS A 161 -30.09 -6.24 -15.11
CA LYS A 161 -30.16 -5.07 -14.22
C LYS A 161 -28.89 -4.22 -14.29
N ILE A 162 -27.70 -4.83 -14.35
CA ILE A 162 -26.41 -4.12 -14.49
C ILE A 162 -26.34 -3.39 -15.84
N ILE A 163 -26.75 -4.04 -16.93
CA ILE A 163 -26.80 -3.43 -18.27
C ILE A 163 -27.77 -2.25 -18.29
N PHE A 164 -28.95 -2.39 -17.67
CA PHE A 164 -29.95 -1.33 -17.59
C PHE A 164 -29.44 -0.06 -16.90
N LEU A 165 -28.77 -0.19 -15.75
CA LEU A 165 -28.35 0.95 -14.93
C LEU A 165 -27.18 1.74 -15.54
N ARG A 166 -26.25 1.07 -16.22
CA ARG A 166 -25.13 1.74 -16.90
C ARG A 166 -25.60 2.67 -18.01
N ASN A 167 -26.68 2.31 -18.72
CA ASN A 167 -27.25 3.18 -19.75
C ASN A 167 -27.81 4.51 -19.20
N GLN A 168 -27.77 4.73 -17.88
CA GLN A 168 -28.30 5.92 -17.18
C GLN A 168 -27.23 6.88 -16.59
N ASN A 169 -25.92 6.60 -16.72
CA ASN A 169 -24.79 7.47 -16.27
C ASN A 169 -24.89 8.01 -14.78
N VAL A 170 -24.59 7.23 -13.70
CA VAL A 170 -24.55 7.76 -12.29
C VAL A 170 -23.27 7.52 -11.37
N LEU A 171 -22.29 8.46 -11.22
CA LEU A 171 -21.08 8.56 -10.29
C LEU A 171 -21.07 7.60 -9.06
N GLY A 172 -20.11 6.68 -8.78
CA GLY A 172 -20.06 5.99 -7.45
C GLY A 172 -18.69 5.58 -6.84
N ALA A 173 -18.65 5.36 -5.51
CA ALA A 173 -17.48 5.35 -4.60
C ALA A 173 -16.83 3.96 -4.29
N SER A 174 -15.62 3.94 -3.70
CA SER A 174 -14.91 2.71 -3.29
C SER A 174 -15.45 2.08 -2.00
N THR A 175 -15.22 0.77 -1.78
CA THR A 175 -15.63 0.09 -0.54
C THR A 175 -14.66 0.39 0.62
N PRO A 176 -15.16 0.65 1.85
CA PRO A 176 -14.33 0.96 3.03
C PRO A 176 -13.18 -0.02 3.32
N ASP A 177 -13.36 -1.30 3.02
CA ASP A 177 -12.36 -2.35 3.29
C ASP A 177 -11.05 -2.23 2.48
N ASN A 178 -11.08 -1.61 1.30
CA ASN A 178 -9.90 -1.55 0.44
C ASN A 178 -8.88 -0.50 0.90
N TRP A 179 -9.36 0.61 1.47
CA TRP A 179 -8.48 1.61 2.07
C TRP A 179 -7.81 1.11 3.35
N ALA A 180 -8.47 0.23 4.11
CA ALA A 180 -7.87 -0.43 5.28
C ALA A 180 -6.76 -1.42 4.87
N LYS A 181 -6.98 -2.18 3.78
CA LYS A 181 -5.95 -3.06 3.19
C LYS A 181 -4.78 -2.26 2.65
N LEU A 182 -5.05 -1.16 1.92
CA LEU A 182 -4.02 -0.28 1.41
C LEU A 182 -3.21 0.36 2.53
N ALA A 183 -3.88 0.81 3.61
CA ALA A 183 -3.22 1.32 4.80
C ALA A 183 -2.27 0.28 5.41
N THR A 184 -2.67 -0.99 5.45
CA THR A 184 -1.83 -2.10 5.93
C THR A 184 -0.63 -2.36 5.02
N LEU A 185 -0.84 -2.29 3.70
CA LEU A 185 0.22 -2.46 2.70
C LEU A 185 1.29 -1.36 2.80
N THR A 186 0.87 -0.11 2.99
CA THR A 186 1.74 1.07 2.87
C THR A 186 2.34 1.52 4.19
N ARG A 187 1.70 1.21 5.34
CA ARG A 187 2.17 1.58 6.68
C ARG A 187 3.66 1.29 6.94
N PRO A 188 4.22 0.12 6.59
CA PRO A 188 5.63 -0.18 6.86
C PRO A 188 6.63 0.71 6.11
N SER A 189 6.17 1.39 5.06
CA SER A 189 6.98 2.27 4.22
C SER A 189 7.03 3.70 4.72
N VAL A 190 6.17 4.07 5.67
CA VAL A 190 5.99 5.44 6.16
C VAL A 190 6.61 5.56 7.55
N VAL A 191 7.45 6.59 7.74
CA VAL A 191 8.27 6.79 8.95
C VAL A 191 8.12 8.20 9.48
N THR A 192 8.39 8.39 10.77
CA THR A 192 8.57 9.73 11.32
C THR A 192 9.97 10.22 10.98
N VAL A 193 10.08 11.41 10.41
CA VAL A 193 11.35 12.10 10.16
C VAL A 193 11.57 13.13 11.26
N LEU A 194 12.73 13.04 11.91
CA LEU A 194 13.15 13.94 12.97
C LEU A 194 14.38 14.72 12.50
N ASN A 195 14.34 16.04 12.62
CA ASN A 195 15.48 16.92 12.37
C ASN A 195 15.89 17.62 13.66
N HIS A 196 17.01 17.20 14.23
CA HIS A 196 17.61 17.83 15.39
C HIS A 196 18.58 18.92 14.96
N TYR A 197 18.15 20.16 15.14
CA TYR A 197 18.85 21.37 14.72
C TYR A 197 19.46 22.08 15.92
N CYS A 198 20.77 22.27 15.91
CA CYS A 198 21.49 23.03 16.94
C CYS A 198 22.23 24.20 16.32
N THR A 199 22.21 25.32 17.03
CA THR A 199 22.95 26.53 16.70
C THR A 199 23.17 27.36 17.96
N GLU A 200 23.73 28.55 17.82
CA GLU A 200 23.90 29.52 18.89
C GLU A 200 23.63 30.93 18.35
N LEU A 201 23.20 31.84 19.23
CA LEU A 201 23.15 33.27 18.92
C LEU A 201 24.28 34.00 19.63
N LYS A 202 24.91 34.95 18.94
CA LYS A 202 26.03 35.75 19.45
C LYS A 202 25.83 37.23 19.16
N PHE A 203 26.15 38.10 20.12
CA PHE A 203 26.17 39.54 19.91
C PHE A 203 27.46 39.94 19.19
N PHE A 204 27.36 40.69 18.08
CA PHE A 204 28.51 41.03 17.24
C PHE A 204 28.89 42.52 17.30
N SER A 205 27.93 43.42 17.51
CA SER A 205 28.19 44.86 17.50
C SER A 205 27.33 45.58 18.53
N LEU A 206 27.90 45.72 19.72
CA LEU A 206 27.38 46.61 20.75
C LEU A 206 28.58 47.38 21.33
N PRO A 207 28.82 48.63 20.89
CA PRO A 207 30.01 49.42 21.24
C PRO A 207 30.19 49.71 22.74
N SER A 208 29.21 49.36 23.57
CA SER A 208 29.14 49.74 24.99
C SER A 208 28.91 48.56 25.94
N PHE A 209 28.88 47.30 25.46
CA PHE A 209 28.35 46.18 26.24
C PHE A 209 29.23 44.93 26.29
N SER A 210 29.38 44.36 27.49
CA SER A 210 30.06 43.08 27.80
C SER A 210 29.27 41.83 27.36
N LEU A 211 28.45 41.92 26.32
CA LEU A 211 27.69 40.79 25.78
C LEU A 211 28.33 40.19 24.52
N SER A 212 29.32 40.86 23.92
CA SER A 212 29.97 40.45 22.68
C SER A 212 30.64 39.07 22.75
N ASP A 213 31.05 38.64 23.94
CA ASP A 213 31.73 37.36 24.14
C ASP A 213 30.77 36.23 24.55
N LYS A 214 29.48 36.53 24.78
CA LYS A 214 28.48 35.54 25.17
C LYS A 214 27.87 34.85 23.96
N ALA A 215 27.71 33.53 24.07
CA ALA A 215 27.00 32.69 23.12
C ALA A 215 25.81 32.02 23.80
N TYR A 216 24.70 31.97 23.10
CA TYR A 216 23.44 31.38 23.59
C TYR A 216 23.09 30.18 22.71
N PRO A 217 23.64 28.98 23.02
CA PRO A 217 23.34 27.77 22.27
C PRO A 217 21.91 27.32 22.51
N PHE A 218 21.27 26.81 21.48
CA PHE A 218 19.98 26.15 21.59
C PHE A 218 19.83 25.06 20.53
N CYS A 219 19.04 24.05 20.86
CA CYS A 219 18.65 22.99 19.94
C CYS A 219 17.13 22.91 19.83
N LEU A 220 16.65 22.58 18.64
CA LEU A 220 15.25 22.37 18.30
C LEU A 220 15.12 21.03 17.60
N THR A 221 13.99 20.35 17.83
CA THR A 221 13.66 19.15 17.07
C THR A 221 12.40 19.42 16.27
N SER A 222 12.54 19.44 14.94
CA SER A 222 11.42 19.39 14.02
C SER A 222 11.04 17.94 13.76
N MET A 223 9.76 17.68 13.57
CA MET A 223 9.23 16.36 13.29
C MET A 223 8.22 16.43 12.15
N GLY A 224 8.21 15.42 11.31
CA GLY A 224 7.28 15.27 10.20
C GLY A 224 7.19 13.82 9.75
N THR A 225 6.60 13.59 8.60
CA THR A 225 6.52 12.27 7.98
C THR A 225 7.50 12.16 6.81
N GLY A 226 8.00 10.96 6.56
CA GLY A 226 8.64 10.60 5.31
C GLY A 226 8.24 9.19 4.88
N PHE A 227 8.63 8.79 3.70
CA PHE A 227 8.36 7.44 3.21
C PHE A 227 9.48 6.94 2.30
N PHE A 228 9.78 5.64 2.38
CA PHE A 228 10.79 5.01 1.55
C PHE A 228 10.38 5.04 0.08
N VAL A 229 11.30 5.49 -0.75
CA VAL A 229 11.14 5.53 -2.21
C VAL A 229 12.11 4.59 -2.92
N SER A 230 13.12 4.09 -2.21
CA SER A 230 14.02 3.06 -2.72
C SER A 230 14.38 2.02 -1.66
N GLU A 231 14.52 0.76 -2.07
CA GLU A 231 14.73 -0.37 -1.18
C GLU A 231 16.06 -0.29 -0.42
N ASP A 232 17.03 0.39 -0.99
CA ASP A 232 18.33 0.66 -0.41
C ASP A 232 18.31 1.80 0.62
N GLY A 233 17.16 2.42 0.89
CA GLY A 233 16.96 3.34 2.02
C GLY A 233 16.92 4.82 1.68
N PHE A 234 16.72 5.18 0.40
CA PHE A 234 16.29 6.55 0.07
C PHE A 234 14.83 6.75 0.49
N LEU A 235 14.55 7.88 1.11
CA LEU A 235 13.21 8.29 1.49
C LEU A 235 12.91 9.74 1.07
N ALA A 236 11.64 10.00 0.84
CA ALA A 236 11.10 11.31 0.54
C ALA A 236 10.48 11.94 1.78
N THR A 237 10.57 13.27 1.88
CA THR A 237 9.86 14.09 2.86
C THR A 237 9.76 15.53 2.32
N ASN A 238 9.21 16.47 3.09
CA ASN A 238 9.24 17.88 2.72
C ASN A 238 10.58 18.54 3.03
N GLY A 239 10.87 19.59 2.27
CA GLY A 239 12.06 20.39 2.49
C GLY A 239 12.03 21.21 3.77
N HIS A 240 10.86 21.73 4.17
CA HIS A 240 10.70 22.46 5.44
C HIS A 240 10.90 21.61 6.69
N ILE A 241 10.83 20.27 6.59
CA ILE A 241 11.14 19.36 7.70
C ILE A 241 12.66 19.28 7.90
N VAL A 242 13.42 19.28 6.81
CA VAL A 242 14.88 19.06 6.83
C VAL A 242 15.70 20.35 6.80
N ARG A 243 15.06 21.50 6.58
CA ARG A 243 15.67 22.84 6.58
C ARG A 243 15.05 23.70 7.67
N ASN A 244 15.89 24.47 8.37
CA ASN A 244 15.45 25.40 9.40
C ASN A 244 15.48 26.84 8.86
N LEU A 245 14.40 27.57 9.09
CA LEU A 245 14.34 29.01 8.82
C LEU A 245 14.73 29.76 10.10
N GLN A 246 15.77 30.58 10.04
CA GLN A 246 16.30 31.32 11.19
C GLN A 246 15.23 32.06 11.99
N LYS A 247 14.31 32.76 11.29
CA LYS A 247 13.18 33.47 11.91
C LYS A 247 12.27 32.53 12.71
N ALA A 248 11.90 31.39 12.13
CA ALA A 248 11.07 30.40 12.80
C ALA A 248 11.81 29.76 13.99
N SER A 249 13.11 29.46 13.83
CA SER A 249 13.94 28.91 14.90
C SER A 249 14.01 29.83 16.13
N ILE A 250 14.10 31.16 15.94
CA ILE A 250 14.05 32.13 17.06
C ILE A 250 12.72 32.00 17.81
N TYR A 251 11.59 31.99 17.10
CA TYR A 251 10.27 31.87 17.74
C TYR A 251 10.13 30.57 18.53
N TYR A 252 10.49 29.42 17.93
CA TYR A 252 10.40 28.14 18.62
C TYR A 252 11.33 28.06 19.83
N ALA A 253 12.56 28.56 19.72
CA ALA A 253 13.51 28.58 20.83
C ALA A 253 13.04 29.47 21.98
N LEU A 254 12.41 30.61 21.67
CA LEU A 254 11.78 31.48 22.67
C LEU A 254 10.58 30.84 23.34
N SER A 255 9.65 30.28 22.57
CA SER A 255 8.47 29.61 23.12
C SER A 255 8.84 28.43 24.02
N GLY A 256 9.91 27.69 23.67
CA GLY A 256 10.45 26.60 24.48
C GLY A 256 11.36 27.04 25.63
N GLY A 257 11.59 28.34 25.81
CA GLY A 257 12.44 28.91 26.86
C GLY A 257 13.95 28.72 26.69
N LYS A 258 14.40 28.23 25.53
CA LYS A 258 15.81 28.02 25.24
C LYS A 258 16.60 29.33 25.07
N LEU A 259 15.90 30.47 24.86
CA LEU A 259 16.50 31.80 24.73
C LEU A 259 16.19 32.73 25.92
N ASP A 260 15.72 32.19 27.04
CA ASP A 260 15.35 33.01 28.22
C ASP A 260 16.55 33.79 28.78
N GLN A 261 17.73 33.17 28.84
CA GLN A 261 18.95 33.84 29.31
C GLN A 261 19.39 34.96 28.35
N LEU A 262 19.25 34.76 27.04
CA LEU A 262 19.56 35.80 26.05
C LEU A 262 18.68 37.03 26.28
N LEU A 263 17.38 36.81 26.47
CA LEU A 263 16.44 37.89 26.77
C LEU A 263 16.76 38.58 28.10
N ALA A 264 17.09 37.81 29.14
CA ALA A 264 17.43 38.36 30.44
C ALA A 264 18.67 39.24 30.35
N ASP A 265 19.74 38.73 29.74
CA ASP A 265 20.98 39.48 29.52
C ASP A 265 20.74 40.76 28.69
N PHE A 266 19.97 40.65 27.61
CA PHE A 266 19.63 41.80 26.77
C PHE A 266 18.80 42.85 27.53
N LEU A 267 17.76 42.43 28.26
CA LEU A 267 16.89 43.34 29.02
C LEU A 267 17.63 43.99 30.17
N GLN A 268 18.46 43.23 30.90
CA GLN A 268 19.29 43.75 31.98
C GLN A 268 20.14 44.92 31.48
N VAL A 269 20.82 44.70 30.35
CA VAL A 269 21.67 45.68 29.69
C VAL A 269 20.87 46.88 29.20
N TYR A 270 19.82 46.63 28.43
CA TYR A 270 19.00 47.68 27.80
C TYR A 270 18.33 48.58 28.85
N LEU A 271 17.76 47.99 29.90
CA LEU A 271 17.09 48.75 30.96
C LEU A 271 18.09 49.51 31.84
N THR A 272 19.27 48.94 32.10
CA THR A 272 20.32 49.65 32.85
C THR A 272 20.76 50.91 32.11
N GLU A 273 20.98 50.81 30.80
CA GLU A 273 21.34 51.97 29.97
C GLU A 273 20.21 53.00 29.90
N LYS A 274 18.98 52.57 29.64
CA LYS A 274 17.84 53.48 29.46
C LYS A 274 17.41 54.19 30.74
N THR A 275 17.57 53.54 31.90
CA THR A 275 17.09 54.10 33.18
C THR A 275 18.20 54.71 34.03
N GLY A 276 19.47 54.39 33.74
CA GLY A 276 20.61 54.74 34.58
C GLY A 276 20.65 53.99 35.93
N LYS A 277 19.73 53.03 36.16
CA LYS A 277 19.70 52.18 37.35
C LYS A 277 20.22 50.80 37.00
N ILE A 278 21.13 50.26 37.80
CA ILE A 278 21.63 48.89 37.62
C ILE A 278 20.46 47.92 37.81
N VAL A 279 20.10 47.21 36.74
CA VAL A 279 19.18 46.07 36.79
C VAL A 279 19.99 44.83 37.11
N THR A 280 19.55 44.06 38.10
CA THR A 280 20.19 42.80 38.47
C THR A 280 19.77 41.67 37.53
N GLU A 281 20.58 40.61 37.45
CA GLU A 281 20.27 39.44 36.63
C GLU A 281 18.93 38.80 37.06
N GLN A 282 18.70 38.69 38.37
CA GLN A 282 17.46 38.13 38.89
C GLN A 282 16.22 38.94 38.50
N GLU A 283 16.31 40.28 38.51
CA GLU A 283 15.21 41.15 38.06
C GLU A 283 14.89 40.92 36.58
N ALA A 284 15.91 40.79 35.73
CA ALA A 284 15.74 40.55 34.31
C ALA A 284 15.16 39.15 34.03
N VAL A 285 15.66 38.10 34.69
CA VAL A 285 15.12 36.72 34.57
C VAL A 285 13.65 36.67 35.02
N ASN A 286 13.31 37.34 36.12
CA ASN A 286 11.93 37.43 36.59
C ASN A 286 11.04 38.15 35.57
N ALA A 287 11.52 39.24 34.97
CA ALA A 287 10.77 39.97 33.95
C ALA A 287 10.51 39.11 32.70
N VAL A 288 11.50 38.36 32.22
CA VAL A 288 11.33 37.41 31.11
C VAL A 288 10.30 36.34 31.47
N SER A 289 10.41 35.74 32.66
CA SER A 289 9.49 34.70 33.13
C SER A 289 8.04 35.20 33.19
N GLN A 290 7.83 36.43 33.66
CA GLN A 290 6.50 37.07 33.69
C GLN A 290 5.99 37.38 32.28
N ALA A 291 6.84 37.92 31.40
CA ALA A 291 6.45 38.26 30.03
C ALA A 291 5.98 37.03 29.25
N LYS A 292 6.58 35.86 29.47
CA LYS A 292 6.20 34.60 28.80
C LYS A 292 4.81 34.09 29.16
N LEU A 293 4.22 34.55 30.27
CA LEU A 293 2.84 34.22 30.62
C LEU A 293 1.82 34.88 29.66
N ASN A 294 2.23 35.93 28.94
CA ASN A 294 1.41 36.62 27.96
C ASN A 294 1.93 36.32 26.53
N LYS A 295 1.05 35.75 25.69
CA LYS A 295 1.38 35.38 24.31
C LYS A 295 1.80 36.58 23.45
N GLU A 296 1.19 37.75 23.64
CA GLU A 296 1.52 38.98 22.92
C GLU A 296 2.91 39.49 23.29
N SER A 297 3.24 39.52 24.59
CA SER A 297 4.57 39.87 25.07
C SER A 297 5.66 38.95 24.50
N LEU A 298 5.38 37.64 24.41
CA LEU A 298 6.30 36.68 23.78
C LEU A 298 6.55 36.99 22.30
N TYR A 299 5.52 37.35 21.54
CA TYR A 299 5.68 37.76 20.15
C TYR A 299 6.50 39.06 20.01
N GLN A 300 6.28 40.04 20.90
CA GLN A 300 7.04 41.28 20.91
C GLN A 300 8.52 41.04 21.22
N LEU A 301 8.83 40.21 22.23
CA LEU A 301 10.20 39.81 22.56
C LEU A 301 10.87 39.06 21.40
N GLY A 302 10.13 38.18 20.72
CA GLY A 302 10.61 37.54 19.50
C GLY A 302 10.88 38.52 18.37
N GLY A 303 10.01 39.52 18.19
CA GLY A 303 10.20 40.61 17.24
C GLY A 303 11.49 41.40 17.51
N ILE A 304 11.83 41.64 18.78
CA ILE A 304 13.08 42.31 19.15
C ILE A 304 14.30 41.46 18.72
N ILE A 305 14.34 40.17 19.05
CA ILE A 305 15.46 39.31 18.65
C ILE A 305 15.61 39.26 17.12
N ILE A 306 14.49 39.20 16.39
CA ILE A 306 14.48 39.19 14.93
C ILE A 306 15.01 40.53 14.38
N ASP A 307 14.58 41.66 14.92
CA ASP A 307 15.08 42.99 14.53
C ASP A 307 16.58 43.14 14.81
N LEU A 308 17.05 42.67 15.97
CA LEU A 308 18.48 42.63 16.30
C LEU A 308 19.27 41.76 15.32
N ASN A 309 18.69 40.64 14.87
CA ASN A 309 19.30 39.78 13.88
C ASN A 309 19.36 40.44 12.49
N GLN A 310 18.26 41.07 12.06
CA GLN A 310 18.20 41.82 10.79
C GLN A 310 19.18 43.00 10.76
N LYS A 311 19.41 43.65 11.91
CA LYS A 311 20.39 44.75 12.07
C LYS A 311 21.84 44.27 12.22
N ASN A 312 22.11 42.97 12.10
CA ASN A 312 23.43 42.36 12.29
C ASN A 312 24.04 42.57 13.70
N ILE A 313 23.21 42.90 14.70
CA ILE A 313 23.63 43.04 16.09
C ILE A 313 23.75 41.67 16.74
N LEU A 314 22.81 40.76 16.42
CA LEU A 314 22.80 39.38 16.85
C LEU A 314 22.95 38.46 15.64
N LYS A 315 23.84 37.47 15.68
CA LYS A 315 24.08 36.56 14.56
C LYS A 315 23.99 35.11 15.00
N PHE A 316 23.50 34.26 14.10
CA PHE A 316 23.61 32.82 14.23
C PHE A 316 25.08 32.42 14.09
N GLY A 317 25.50 31.50 14.95
CA GLY A 317 26.78 30.81 14.84
C GLY A 317 26.70 29.62 13.87
N SER A 318 27.50 28.60 14.13
CA SER A 318 27.51 27.38 13.32
C SER A 318 26.20 26.61 13.46
N GLU A 319 25.56 26.32 12.34
CA GLU A 319 24.31 25.57 12.25
C GLU A 319 24.59 24.09 11.98
N LYS A 320 23.98 23.19 12.76
CA LYS A 320 24.10 21.74 12.59
C LYS A 320 22.72 21.08 12.57
N ASN A 321 22.47 20.24 11.56
CA ASN A 321 21.28 19.40 11.46
C ASN A 321 21.70 17.93 11.53
N ASN A 322 21.02 17.15 12.38
CA ASN A 322 21.16 15.70 12.43
C ASN A 322 19.77 15.07 12.20
N TYR A 323 19.68 14.13 11.26
CA TYR A 323 18.40 13.55 10.87
C TYR A 323 18.26 12.14 11.42
N TYR A 324 17.06 11.82 11.89
CA TYR A 324 16.71 10.50 12.43
C TYR A 324 15.36 10.04 11.87
N LEU A 325 15.19 8.72 11.79
CA LEU A 325 13.98 8.07 11.33
C LEU A 325 13.43 7.18 12.45
N GLN A 326 12.16 7.30 12.76
CA GLN A 326 11.44 6.34 13.59
C GLN A 326 10.71 5.34 12.67
N LEU A 327 11.21 4.11 12.63
CA LEU A 327 10.75 3.05 11.72
C LEU A 327 9.50 2.31 12.18
N GLY A 328 9.22 2.32 13.48
CA GLY A 328 8.24 1.43 14.08
C GLY A 328 7.53 2.04 15.28
N ASN A 329 6.90 1.16 16.06
CA ASN A 329 5.96 1.56 17.09
C ASN A 329 6.63 2.01 18.42
N GLN A 330 7.94 2.32 18.42
CA GLN A 330 8.66 2.82 19.60
C GLN A 330 8.93 4.31 19.45
N ALA A 331 8.54 5.09 20.47
CA ALA A 331 8.71 6.54 20.43
C ALA A 331 10.18 6.92 20.57
N ALA A 332 10.63 7.88 19.77
CA ALA A 332 11.97 8.43 19.89
C ALA A 332 12.17 9.16 21.23
N GLU A 333 13.26 8.85 21.92
CA GLU A 333 13.68 9.56 23.13
C GLU A 333 14.48 10.81 22.69
N ILE A 334 13.83 11.98 22.80
CA ILE A 334 14.40 13.28 22.44
C ILE A 334 14.94 13.95 23.71
N THR A 335 16.22 14.36 23.67
CA THR A 335 16.86 15.11 24.75
C THR A 335 17.34 16.48 24.25
N ASP A 336 17.78 17.34 25.16
CA ASP A 336 18.37 18.64 24.82
C ASP A 336 19.68 18.51 24.03
N THR A 337 20.34 17.35 24.08
CA THR A 337 21.64 17.10 23.45
C THR A 337 21.56 16.25 22.17
N GLY A 338 20.39 15.70 21.85
CA GLY A 338 20.21 14.88 20.66
C GLY A 338 19.01 13.95 20.72
N ILE A 339 18.98 13.02 19.77
CA ILE A 339 18.00 11.94 19.71
C ILE A 339 18.74 10.62 19.94
N LYS A 340 18.24 9.82 20.88
CA LYS A 340 18.85 8.53 21.19
C LYS A 340 18.49 7.50 20.13
N THR A 341 19.50 6.95 19.48
CA THR A 341 19.35 5.92 18.45
C THR A 341 19.07 4.55 19.07
N THR A 342 18.23 3.76 18.40
CA THR A 342 17.92 2.36 18.72
C THR A 342 17.93 1.54 17.42
N ASP A 343 17.48 0.29 17.46
CA ASP A 343 17.22 -0.50 16.25
C ASP A 343 16.02 0.02 15.44
N THR A 344 15.10 0.75 16.07
CA THR A 344 13.90 1.34 15.45
C THR A 344 13.96 2.86 15.28
N VAL A 345 14.96 3.52 15.87
CA VAL A 345 15.27 4.94 15.70
C VAL A 345 16.68 5.07 15.13
N ILE A 346 16.78 5.30 13.82
CA ILE A 346 18.06 5.22 13.09
C ILE A 346 18.45 6.56 12.48
N GLU A 347 19.73 6.75 12.21
CA GLU A 347 20.25 7.99 11.60
C GLU A 347 19.97 8.04 10.08
N ALA A 348 19.85 9.25 9.56
CA ALA A 348 19.75 9.53 8.13
C ALA A 348 20.59 10.76 7.75
N ASN A 349 20.92 10.86 6.47
CA ASN A 349 21.67 11.95 5.88
C ASN A 349 20.83 12.67 4.84
N LEU A 350 20.92 14.00 4.80
CA LEU A 350 20.32 14.79 3.73
C LEU A 350 21.12 14.62 2.45
N ILE A 351 20.45 14.16 1.39
CA ILE A 351 21.06 13.99 0.06
C ILE A 351 20.75 15.20 -0.81
N ALA A 352 19.47 15.58 -0.87
CA ALA A 352 19.02 16.69 -1.68
C ALA A 352 17.77 17.33 -1.08
N SER A 353 17.58 18.62 -1.31
CA SER A 353 16.35 19.35 -1.00
C SER A 353 16.13 20.47 -2.01
N ASP A 354 14.87 20.72 -2.33
CA ASP A 354 14.42 21.88 -3.09
C ASP A 354 13.42 22.62 -2.21
N TYR A 355 13.91 23.59 -1.43
CA TYR A 355 13.10 24.34 -0.48
C TYR A 355 13.59 25.75 -0.25
N GLU A 356 12.64 26.66 -0.34
CA GLU A 356 12.71 28.08 -0.01
C GLU A 356 11.32 28.49 0.49
N GLU A 357 11.29 29.39 1.47
CA GLU A 357 10.04 29.92 2.02
C GLU A 357 9.22 30.62 0.91
N ALA A 358 7.92 30.38 0.91
CA ALA A 358 7.04 31.04 -0.04
C ALA A 358 7.04 32.55 0.23
N LYS A 359 7.30 33.34 -0.82
CA LYS A 359 7.29 34.80 -0.73
C LYS A 359 5.89 35.32 -1.01
N GLU A 360 5.48 36.35 -0.28
CA GLU A 360 4.11 36.91 -0.37
C GLU A 360 3.73 37.32 -1.80
N VAL A 361 4.69 37.85 -2.57
CA VAL A 361 4.45 38.28 -3.96
C VAL A 361 4.66 37.13 -4.96
N GLU A 362 5.79 36.43 -4.86
CA GLU A 362 6.23 35.42 -5.85
C GLU A 362 5.54 34.05 -5.66
N GLY A 363 5.02 33.75 -4.47
CA GLY A 363 4.44 32.44 -4.13
C GLY A 363 5.50 31.36 -3.90
N PHE A 364 5.19 30.12 -4.27
CA PHE A 364 6.12 28.99 -4.16
C PHE A 364 7.18 29.05 -5.26
N VAL A 365 8.40 29.40 -4.87
CA VAL A 365 9.57 29.39 -5.77
C VAL A 365 10.30 28.05 -5.79
N SER A 366 10.04 27.19 -4.80
CA SER A 366 10.66 25.87 -4.63
C SER A 366 9.63 24.74 -4.55
N SER A 367 10.12 23.50 -4.56
CA SER A 367 9.25 22.32 -4.56
C SER A 367 8.85 21.78 -3.20
N ASP A 368 9.43 22.29 -2.11
CA ASP A 368 9.24 21.77 -0.75
C ASP A 368 9.36 20.24 -0.66
N VAL A 369 10.35 19.67 -1.36
CA VAL A 369 10.66 18.24 -1.34
C VAL A 369 12.11 18.02 -0.93
N ALA A 370 12.36 16.93 -0.23
CA ALA A 370 13.68 16.51 0.18
C ALA A 370 13.85 15.00 0.08
N ILE A 371 15.11 14.60 -0.12
CA ILE A 371 15.56 13.22 -0.18
C ILE A 371 16.55 13.02 0.96
N LEU A 372 16.22 12.12 1.87
CA LEU A 372 17.13 11.61 2.88
C LEU A 372 17.60 10.20 2.50
N LYS A 373 18.75 9.79 3.04
CA LYS A 373 19.28 8.43 2.92
C LYS A 373 19.65 7.90 4.29
N THR A 374 19.10 6.76 4.65
CA THR A 374 19.59 5.98 5.79
C THR A 374 20.50 4.85 5.31
N ASN A 375 21.37 4.37 6.19
CA ASN A 375 22.30 3.29 5.93
C ASN A 375 21.87 2.04 6.69
N ASN A 376 22.36 0.87 6.26
CA ASN A 376 22.19 -0.41 6.93
C ASN A 376 20.74 -0.93 6.94
N GLY A 377 20.35 -1.56 5.83
CA GLY A 377 19.08 -2.29 5.76
C GLY A 377 18.54 -2.33 4.33
N THR A 378 17.45 -3.06 4.19
CA THR A 378 16.57 -3.02 3.03
C THR A 378 15.18 -2.63 3.52
N PHE A 379 14.51 -1.73 2.80
CA PHE A 379 13.27 -1.10 3.26
C PHE A 379 12.12 -1.32 2.26
N PRO A 380 10.86 -1.36 2.71
CA PRO A 380 9.71 -1.47 1.81
C PRO A 380 9.46 -0.11 1.14
N ALA A 381 10.01 0.12 -0.05
CA ALA A 381 9.78 1.37 -0.76
C ALA A 381 8.44 1.37 -1.49
N LEU A 382 7.76 2.52 -1.50
CA LEU A 382 6.48 2.67 -2.19
C LEU A 382 6.68 2.87 -3.70
N PRO A 383 5.80 2.31 -4.56
CA PRO A 383 5.79 2.63 -5.98
C PRO A 383 5.37 4.09 -6.21
N LEU A 384 6.10 4.79 -7.08
CA LEU A 384 5.83 6.19 -7.41
C LEU A 384 5.05 6.30 -8.73
N GLY A 385 3.80 6.77 -8.65
CA GLY A 385 2.93 6.96 -9.79
C GLY A 385 3.14 8.32 -10.47
N SER A 386 2.11 8.79 -11.14
CA SER A 386 2.07 10.08 -11.82
C SER A 386 0.81 10.87 -11.43
N VAL A 387 0.88 12.20 -11.47
CA VAL A 387 -0.30 13.04 -11.24
C VAL A 387 -1.38 12.82 -12.29
N GLU A 388 -1.02 12.31 -13.48
CA GLU A 388 -1.96 11.93 -14.54
C GLU A 388 -2.89 10.78 -14.13
N GLU A 389 -2.52 9.99 -13.11
CA GLU A 389 -3.40 8.99 -12.50
C GLU A 389 -4.45 9.63 -11.57
N ALA A 390 -4.22 10.87 -11.12
CA ALA A 390 -5.06 11.59 -10.17
C ALA A 390 -6.02 12.54 -10.91
N VAL A 391 -7.17 12.01 -11.33
CA VAL A 391 -8.26 12.80 -11.94
C VAL A 391 -9.04 13.53 -10.85
N VAL A 392 -9.63 14.69 -11.16
CA VAL A 392 -10.53 15.38 -10.23
C VAL A 392 -11.70 14.46 -9.86
N GLY A 393 -11.93 14.29 -8.57
CA GLY A 393 -12.88 13.32 -8.01
C GLY A 393 -12.27 11.96 -7.65
N SER A 394 -11.02 11.67 -8.02
CA SER A 394 -10.32 10.47 -7.55
C SER A 394 -10.15 10.50 -6.04
N GLU A 395 -10.39 9.38 -5.39
CA GLU A 395 -10.10 9.24 -3.96
C GLU A 395 -8.59 9.03 -3.74
N LEU A 396 -8.08 9.65 -2.69
CA LEU A 396 -6.71 9.47 -2.20
C LEU A 396 -6.69 9.28 -0.68
N GLN A 397 -5.60 8.68 -0.20
CA GLN A 397 -5.30 8.56 1.22
C GLN A 397 -3.94 9.18 1.48
N VAL A 398 -3.90 10.10 2.45
CA VAL A 398 -2.67 10.68 2.99
C VAL A 398 -2.30 9.94 4.26
N ILE A 399 -1.02 9.59 4.39
CA ILE A 399 -0.49 8.84 5.52
C ILE A 399 0.55 9.70 6.23
N GLY A 400 0.46 9.81 7.55
CA GLY A 400 1.55 10.40 8.32
C GLY A 400 1.31 10.43 9.81
N PHE A 401 2.25 11.02 10.55
CA PHE A 401 2.27 11.01 12.02
C PHE A 401 1.88 12.40 12.54
N PRO A 402 0.58 12.70 12.72
CA PRO A 402 0.16 14.00 13.21
C PRO A 402 0.81 14.30 14.56
N ILE A 403 1.43 15.47 14.65
CA ILE A 403 2.01 15.99 15.87
C ILE A 403 0.93 16.78 16.54
N ALA A 404 0.69 16.48 17.81
CA ALA A 404 -0.02 17.35 18.72
C ALA A 404 0.71 18.69 18.84
N ALA A 405 0.50 19.61 17.91
CA ALA A 405 0.95 21.00 18.00
C ALA A 405 0.04 21.78 18.97
N SER A 406 -0.21 21.24 20.18
CA SER A 406 -0.88 21.96 21.26
C SER A 406 -0.87 21.16 22.56
N ASN A 407 -0.38 21.83 23.59
CA ASN A 407 -0.63 21.66 25.02
C ASN A 407 -2.12 21.54 25.46
N ASN A 408 -3.10 21.50 24.54
CA ASN A 408 -4.52 21.29 24.81
C ASN A 408 -5.07 19.90 24.38
N LEU A 409 -4.23 18.89 24.25
CA LEU A 409 -4.70 17.51 24.06
C LEU A 409 -4.67 16.73 25.37
N ALA A 410 -5.47 17.15 26.34
CA ALA A 410 -5.73 16.39 27.57
C ALA A 410 -6.49 15.07 27.33
N ILE A 411 -6.81 14.73 26.07
CA ILE A 411 -7.65 13.59 25.67
C ILE A 411 -6.86 12.55 24.87
N LEU A 412 -5.71 12.90 24.28
CA LEU A 412 -4.98 12.00 23.37
C LEU A 412 -3.63 11.56 23.97
N ASP A 413 -3.38 10.26 23.87
CA ASP A 413 -2.08 9.67 24.17
C ASP A 413 -1.09 9.99 23.04
N ASN A 414 -0.24 10.99 23.26
CA ASN A 414 0.79 11.41 22.32
C ASN A 414 1.97 10.41 22.22
N SER A 415 1.91 9.26 22.91
CA SER A 415 2.84 8.15 22.72
C SER A 415 2.49 7.27 21.52
N SER A 416 1.37 7.53 20.82
CA SER A 416 1.00 6.78 19.63
C SER A 416 2.05 6.92 18.54
N THR A 417 2.65 5.79 18.21
CA THR A 417 3.66 5.60 17.18
C THR A 417 3.08 5.01 15.91
N GLU A 418 1.74 5.00 15.81
CA GLU A 418 1.02 4.56 14.62
C GLU A 418 0.75 5.75 13.69
N PRO A 419 0.93 5.62 12.37
CA PRO A 419 0.55 6.67 11.44
C PRO A 419 -0.98 6.82 11.40
N THR A 420 -1.43 8.05 11.24
CA THR A 420 -2.82 8.41 10.93
C THR A 420 -3.03 8.41 9.43
N PHE A 421 -4.22 7.96 9.03
CA PHE A 421 -4.66 7.90 7.64
C PHE A 421 -5.82 8.88 7.45
N THR A 422 -5.68 9.83 6.54
CA THR A 422 -6.76 10.74 6.17
C THR A 422 -7.15 10.48 4.72
N LYS A 423 -8.43 10.19 4.50
CA LYS A 423 -8.98 9.98 3.15
C LYS A 423 -9.61 11.28 2.67
N GLY A 424 -9.49 11.53 1.36
CA GLY A 424 -10.19 12.61 0.69
C GLY A 424 -10.24 12.39 -0.82
N LEU A 425 -10.70 13.41 -1.53
CA LEU A 425 -10.81 13.49 -2.97
C LEU A 425 -9.75 14.44 -3.53
N VAL A 426 -9.33 14.19 -4.76
CA VAL A 426 -8.67 15.19 -5.60
C VAL A 426 -9.71 16.25 -5.95
N SER A 427 -9.64 17.42 -5.33
CA SER A 427 -10.59 18.51 -5.57
C SER A 427 -10.25 19.31 -6.83
N ALA A 428 -8.97 19.49 -7.13
CA ALA A 428 -8.49 20.21 -8.32
C ALA A 428 -6.99 19.95 -8.55
N ILE A 429 -6.52 20.11 -9.79
CA ILE A 429 -5.10 20.25 -10.10
C ILE A 429 -4.84 21.73 -10.41
N LYS A 430 -3.90 22.35 -9.70
CA LYS A 430 -3.55 23.77 -9.83
C LYS A 430 -2.08 23.96 -10.16
N LEU A 431 -1.72 25.15 -10.63
CA LEU A 431 -0.32 25.55 -10.79
C LEU A 431 0.08 26.48 -9.65
N ALA A 432 1.24 26.24 -9.07
CA ALA A 432 1.84 27.12 -8.09
C ALA A 432 2.21 28.47 -8.72
N LYS A 433 1.83 29.59 -8.09
CA LYS A 433 2.03 30.94 -8.63
C LYS A 433 3.48 31.27 -9.02
N GLY A 434 4.46 30.77 -8.27
CA GLY A 434 5.88 31.07 -8.50
C GLY A 434 6.50 30.20 -9.58
N ASN A 435 6.81 28.95 -9.24
CA ASN A 435 7.50 28.02 -10.14
C ASN A 435 6.60 27.32 -11.17
N GLN A 436 5.30 27.63 -11.21
CA GLN A 436 4.34 27.06 -12.17
C GLN A 436 4.26 25.53 -12.13
N LYS A 437 4.70 24.91 -11.03
CA LYS A 437 4.61 23.46 -10.85
C LYS A 437 3.21 23.03 -10.41
N LYS A 438 2.84 21.79 -10.72
CA LYS A 438 1.52 21.25 -10.38
C LYS A 438 1.39 21.05 -8.87
N LEU A 439 0.21 21.37 -8.36
CA LEU A 439 -0.25 21.11 -7.00
C LEU A 439 -1.56 20.35 -7.07
N ILE A 440 -1.68 19.30 -6.26
CA ILE A 440 -2.92 18.54 -6.12
C ILE A 440 -3.68 19.14 -4.94
N GLN A 441 -4.81 19.78 -5.22
CA GLN A 441 -5.72 20.22 -4.17
C GLN A 441 -6.58 19.04 -3.71
N THR A 442 -6.73 18.88 -2.40
CA THR A 442 -7.54 17.82 -1.80
C THR A 442 -8.36 18.33 -0.63
N ASP A 443 -9.45 17.63 -0.32
CA ASP A 443 -10.21 17.81 0.93
C ASP A 443 -9.76 16.82 2.03
N ALA A 444 -8.79 15.93 1.74
CA ALA A 444 -8.15 15.11 2.75
C ALA A 444 -7.53 16.02 3.81
N ILE A 445 -7.78 15.70 5.09
CA ILE A 445 -7.27 16.50 6.20
C ILE A 445 -5.73 16.42 6.21
N ILE A 446 -5.09 17.58 6.09
CA ILE A 446 -3.64 17.77 6.25
C ILE A 446 -3.41 18.63 7.50
N ASN A 447 -2.74 18.07 8.50
CA ASN A 447 -2.47 18.70 9.79
C ASN A 447 -0.96 18.64 10.09
N HIS A 448 -0.49 19.42 11.07
CA HIS A 448 0.91 19.31 11.51
C HIS A 448 1.25 17.85 11.83
N GLY A 449 2.24 17.30 11.13
CA GLY A 449 2.75 15.94 11.29
C GLY A 449 2.50 14.96 10.14
N ASN A 450 1.45 15.13 9.32
CA ASN A 450 1.37 14.38 8.05
C ASN A 450 2.09 15.07 6.88
N SER A 451 2.61 16.29 7.09
CA SER A 451 3.58 16.93 6.18
C SER A 451 4.77 16.01 5.91
N GLY A 452 5.08 15.83 4.63
CA GLY A 452 6.11 14.96 4.09
C GLY A 452 5.63 13.52 3.85
N GLY A 453 4.39 13.21 4.23
CA GLY A 453 3.77 11.91 4.02
C GLY A 453 3.26 11.69 2.59
N PRO A 454 3.15 10.42 2.15
CA PRO A 454 2.69 10.10 0.81
C PRO A 454 1.17 10.28 0.70
N ALA A 455 0.73 10.78 -0.46
CA ALA A 455 -0.65 10.70 -0.91
C ALA A 455 -0.77 9.60 -1.96
N ILE A 456 -1.61 8.61 -1.67
CA ILE A 456 -1.68 7.35 -2.40
C ILE A 456 -3.08 7.17 -2.97
N LEU A 457 -3.16 6.79 -4.25
CA LEU A 457 -4.42 6.40 -4.89
C LEU A 457 -4.81 4.97 -4.54
N SER A 458 -6.02 4.55 -4.91
CA SER A 458 -6.47 3.16 -4.74
C SER A 458 -5.60 2.13 -5.47
N THR A 459 -4.83 2.56 -6.48
CA THR A 459 -3.84 1.74 -7.20
C THR A 459 -2.62 1.38 -6.36
N GLY A 460 -2.42 2.04 -5.21
CA GLY A 460 -1.25 1.88 -4.35
C GLY A 460 -0.05 2.74 -4.74
N ASN A 461 -0.16 3.52 -5.82
CA ASN A 461 0.89 4.43 -6.27
C ASN A 461 0.85 5.76 -5.52
N VAL A 462 2.02 6.27 -5.16
CA VAL A 462 2.17 7.62 -4.60
C VAL A 462 2.06 8.64 -5.73
N VAL A 463 1.09 9.55 -5.64
CA VAL A 463 0.88 10.64 -6.62
C VAL A 463 1.27 12.01 -6.10
N GLY A 464 1.46 12.15 -4.79
CA GLY A 464 1.93 13.41 -4.22
C GLY A 464 2.50 13.29 -2.80
N ILE A 465 3.04 14.40 -2.31
CA ILE A 465 3.61 14.54 -0.97
C ILE A 465 2.83 15.62 -0.24
N ALA A 466 2.23 15.28 0.91
CA ALA A 466 1.52 16.24 1.73
C ALA A 466 2.44 17.35 2.20
N THR A 467 2.02 18.62 2.13
CA THR A 467 2.88 19.77 2.45
C THR A 467 2.18 20.77 3.37
N TYR A 468 1.27 21.59 2.86
CA TYR A 468 0.61 22.68 3.59
C TYR A 468 -0.87 22.79 3.24
N GLY A 469 -1.64 23.29 4.21
CA GLY A 469 -2.98 23.82 4.01
C GLY A 469 -2.97 25.34 4.04
N VAL A 470 -3.71 25.99 3.14
CA VAL A 470 -3.95 27.43 3.17
C VAL A 470 -5.27 27.67 3.89
N ALA A 471 -5.21 28.23 5.10
CA ALA A 471 -6.39 28.68 5.83
C ALA A 471 -6.86 30.04 5.26
N MET A 472 -8.14 30.15 4.93
CA MET A 472 -8.72 31.42 4.50
C MET A 472 -8.91 32.34 5.70
N GLN A 473 -8.53 33.62 5.58
CA GLN A 473 -8.62 34.61 6.67
C GLN A 473 -10.06 34.95 7.08
N ASP A 474 -11.04 34.65 6.23
CA ASP A 474 -12.47 34.91 6.46
C ASP A 474 -13.21 33.75 7.15
N GLY A 475 -12.51 32.67 7.48
CA GLY A 475 -13.10 31.49 8.13
C GLY A 475 -13.88 30.57 7.19
N SER A 476 -13.79 30.75 5.86
CA SER A 476 -14.52 29.95 4.87
C SER A 476 -14.00 28.50 4.70
N GLY A 477 -12.99 28.10 5.46
CA GLY A 477 -12.34 26.78 5.39
C GLY A 477 -10.85 26.84 5.03
N SER A 478 -10.22 25.67 4.93
CA SER A 478 -8.82 25.52 4.51
C SER A 478 -8.72 24.70 3.22
N TYR A 479 -7.88 25.13 2.28
CA TYR A 479 -7.53 24.34 1.11
C TYR A 479 -6.26 23.56 1.39
N ASN A 480 -6.29 22.24 1.23
CA ASN A 480 -5.12 21.39 1.42
C ASN A 480 -4.45 21.08 0.09
N PHE A 481 -3.12 21.12 0.07
CA PHE A 481 -2.33 20.88 -1.13
C PHE A 481 -1.29 19.79 -0.91
N LEU A 482 -1.07 19.01 -1.97
CA LEU A 482 0.02 18.05 -2.09
C LEU A 482 0.97 18.53 -3.20
N ARG A 483 2.28 18.35 -2.99
CA ARG A 483 3.27 18.48 -4.06
C ARG A 483 3.10 17.31 -5.01
N ASP A 484 3.20 17.57 -6.32
CA ASP A 484 3.25 16.53 -7.34
C ASP A 484 4.46 15.61 -7.08
N ILE A 485 4.28 14.29 -7.14
CA ILE A 485 5.39 13.33 -6.99
C ILE A 485 6.48 13.53 -8.06
N GLN A 486 6.15 14.17 -9.19
CA GLN A 486 7.12 14.57 -10.20
C GLN A 486 8.18 15.53 -9.63
N ASP A 487 7.85 16.37 -8.64
CA ASP A 487 8.82 17.25 -7.99
C ASP A 487 9.98 16.47 -7.35
N LEU A 488 9.65 15.36 -6.70
CA LEU A 488 10.62 14.46 -6.10
C LEU A 488 11.43 13.73 -7.18
N LYS A 489 10.77 13.24 -8.24
CA LYS A 489 11.42 12.55 -9.37
C LYS A 489 12.43 13.48 -10.07
N ASP A 490 12.08 14.75 -10.27
CA ASP A 490 12.97 15.76 -10.85
C ASP A 490 14.18 16.02 -9.94
N LEU A 491 13.96 16.13 -8.61
CA LEU A 491 15.05 16.29 -7.65
C LEU A 491 15.98 15.08 -7.64
N ALA A 492 15.43 13.87 -7.72
CA ALA A 492 16.19 12.62 -7.81
C ALA A 492 17.04 12.57 -9.09
N ASN A 493 16.44 12.89 -10.24
CA ASN A 493 17.12 12.94 -11.53
C ASN A 493 18.26 13.96 -11.55
N LYS A 494 18.04 15.16 -11.00
CA LYS A 494 19.07 16.21 -10.86
C LYS A 494 20.28 15.73 -10.05
N ASN A 495 20.08 14.79 -9.13
CA ASN A 495 21.12 14.22 -8.27
C ASN A 495 21.54 12.80 -8.71
N SER A 496 21.18 12.37 -9.93
CA SER A 496 21.52 11.05 -10.49
C SER A 496 21.10 9.86 -9.61
N LEU A 497 19.95 9.98 -8.95
CA LEU A 497 19.38 8.93 -8.11
C LEU A 497 18.37 8.09 -8.89
N SER A 498 18.33 6.79 -8.58
CA SER A 498 17.33 5.85 -9.10
C SER A 498 16.63 5.17 -7.93
N PHE A 499 15.33 4.94 -8.08
CA PHE A 499 14.47 4.44 -7.02
C PHE A 499 13.89 3.08 -7.38
N THR A 500 13.93 2.13 -6.44
CA THR A 500 13.36 0.78 -6.61
C THR A 500 12.46 0.40 -5.44
N THR A 501 11.23 -0.06 -5.72
CA THR A 501 10.27 -0.55 -4.70
C THR A 501 10.83 -1.71 -3.86
N GLY A 502 11.60 -2.58 -4.49
CA GLY A 502 12.33 -3.67 -3.85
C GLY A 502 11.53 -4.89 -3.42
N LYS A 503 12.26 -5.92 -2.98
CA LYS A 503 11.68 -7.24 -2.67
C LYS A 503 10.78 -7.24 -1.44
N ILE A 504 11.07 -6.43 -0.43
CA ILE A 504 10.30 -6.44 0.84
C ILE A 504 8.86 -5.98 0.60
N TYR A 505 8.67 -4.88 -0.14
CA TYR A 505 7.33 -4.40 -0.46
C TYR A 505 6.55 -5.46 -1.26
N SER A 506 7.17 -6.08 -2.27
CA SER A 506 6.55 -7.14 -3.05
C SER A 506 6.19 -8.38 -2.21
N ASP A 507 7.09 -8.84 -1.34
CA ASP A 507 6.81 -9.97 -0.44
C ASP A 507 5.73 -9.64 0.59
N TRP A 508 5.71 -8.41 1.10
CA TRP A 508 4.66 -7.94 2.00
C TRP A 508 3.30 -7.91 1.30
N GLN A 509 3.25 -7.36 0.09
CA GLN A 509 2.06 -7.36 -0.76
C GLN A 509 1.57 -8.79 -1.06
N ASP A 510 2.47 -9.69 -1.46
CA ASP A 510 2.15 -11.10 -1.69
C ASP A 510 1.66 -11.79 -0.42
N GLY A 511 2.29 -11.50 0.73
CA GLY A 511 1.89 -12.04 2.03
C GLY A 511 0.46 -11.63 2.39
N LEU A 512 0.15 -10.34 2.28
CA LEU A 512 -1.20 -9.81 2.49
C LEU A 512 -2.21 -10.37 1.48
N THR A 513 -1.79 -10.57 0.22
CA THR A 513 -2.59 -11.24 -0.80
C THR A 513 -3.02 -12.62 -0.37
N ASN A 514 -2.05 -13.45 -0.02
CA ASN A 514 -2.33 -14.79 0.43
C ASN A 514 -3.14 -14.80 1.73
N TYR A 515 -2.88 -13.87 2.65
CA TYR A 515 -3.63 -13.74 3.90
C TYR A 515 -5.12 -13.49 3.63
N TYR A 516 -5.45 -12.50 2.78
CA TYR A 516 -6.85 -12.17 2.50
C TYR A 516 -7.57 -13.23 1.64
N LEU A 517 -6.82 -14.07 0.91
CA LEU A 517 -7.35 -15.24 0.20
C LEU A 517 -7.55 -16.47 1.12
N GLY A 518 -7.12 -16.41 2.38
CA GLY A 518 -7.12 -17.56 3.29
C GLY A 518 -5.99 -18.57 3.00
N TYR A 519 -5.02 -18.23 2.16
CA TYR A 519 -3.86 -19.05 1.82
C TYR A 519 -2.74 -18.90 2.85
N PHE A 520 -3.05 -19.21 4.11
CA PHE A 520 -2.19 -18.88 5.25
C PHE A 520 -0.80 -19.52 5.20
N LYS A 521 -0.61 -20.69 4.57
CA LYS A 521 0.75 -21.27 4.44
C LYS A 521 1.63 -20.49 3.46
N TYR A 522 1.05 -19.97 2.37
CA TYR A 522 1.78 -19.14 1.43
C TYR A 522 2.04 -17.74 2.01
N ALA A 523 1.05 -17.20 2.73
CA ALA A 523 1.21 -15.95 3.49
C ALA A 523 2.32 -16.05 4.53
N LEU A 524 2.37 -17.15 5.30
CA LEU A 524 3.41 -17.41 6.30
C LEU A 524 4.81 -17.35 5.69
N SER A 525 5.04 -18.03 4.56
CA SER A 525 6.35 -18.02 3.89
C SER A 525 6.78 -16.61 3.48
N LYS A 526 5.84 -15.80 2.97
CA LYS A 526 6.10 -14.41 2.57
C LYS A 526 6.36 -13.50 3.77
N PHE A 527 5.56 -13.61 4.83
CA PHE A 527 5.79 -12.85 6.06
C PHE A 527 7.10 -13.23 6.77
N GLN A 528 7.53 -14.50 6.71
CA GLN A 528 8.85 -14.90 7.20
C GLN A 528 9.98 -14.26 6.38
N SER A 529 9.84 -14.21 5.05
CA SER A 529 10.79 -13.51 4.17
C SER A 529 10.88 -12.02 4.53
N VAL A 530 9.75 -11.37 4.77
CA VAL A 530 9.68 -9.97 5.23
C VAL A 530 10.37 -9.81 6.59
N LYS A 531 10.05 -10.64 7.59
CA LYS A 531 10.65 -10.56 8.93
C LYS A 531 12.16 -10.74 8.90
N ASN A 532 12.66 -11.66 8.06
CA ASN A 532 14.10 -11.90 7.94
C ASN A 532 14.83 -10.72 7.27
N SER A 533 14.19 -10.07 6.30
CA SER A 533 14.80 -8.96 5.54
C SER A 533 14.63 -7.60 6.22
N TYR A 534 13.56 -7.44 7.00
CA TYR A 534 13.26 -6.22 7.75
C TYR A 534 12.72 -6.58 9.15
N PRO A 535 13.60 -6.92 10.11
CA PRO A 535 13.20 -7.35 11.45
C PRO A 535 12.34 -6.34 12.21
N GLN A 536 12.52 -5.04 11.93
CA GLN A 536 11.81 -3.91 12.53
C GLN A 536 10.44 -3.63 11.90
N HIS A 537 10.00 -4.45 10.94
CA HIS A 537 8.72 -4.25 10.26
C HIS A 537 7.56 -4.17 11.27
N PRO A 538 6.77 -3.07 11.30
CA PRO A 538 5.87 -2.75 12.41
C PRO A 538 4.67 -3.69 12.56
N LEU A 539 4.32 -4.43 11.49
CA LEU A 539 3.13 -5.28 11.45
C LEU A 539 3.41 -6.78 11.28
N VAL A 540 4.64 -7.19 10.95
CA VAL A 540 4.85 -8.55 10.41
C VAL A 540 4.64 -9.62 11.47
N ASP A 541 5.04 -9.35 12.73
CA ASP A 541 4.92 -10.30 13.84
C ASP A 541 3.45 -10.61 14.17
N ARG A 542 2.59 -9.59 14.10
CA ARG A 542 1.13 -9.77 14.25
C ARG A 542 0.60 -10.73 13.18
N TYR A 543 0.94 -10.48 11.91
CA TYR A 543 0.45 -11.32 10.80
C TYR A 543 1.04 -12.74 10.86
N LEU A 544 2.30 -12.90 11.27
CA LEU A 544 2.91 -14.20 11.52
C LEU A 544 2.17 -14.99 12.59
N GLN A 545 1.78 -14.33 13.70
CA GLN A 545 0.99 -14.94 14.75
C GLN A 545 -0.40 -15.35 14.25
N GLU A 546 -1.12 -14.45 13.57
CA GLU A 546 -2.46 -14.71 13.06
C GLU A 546 -2.47 -15.87 12.06
N VAL A 547 -1.58 -15.88 11.05
CA VAL A 547 -1.54 -16.98 10.08
C VAL A 547 -1.16 -18.31 10.73
N SER A 548 -0.22 -18.30 11.68
CA SER A 548 0.20 -19.53 12.37
C SER A 548 -0.95 -20.18 13.15
N GLN A 549 -1.86 -19.37 13.71
CA GLN A 549 -3.05 -19.85 14.41
C GLN A 549 -4.14 -20.35 13.45
N LYS A 550 -4.25 -19.76 12.26
CA LYS A 550 -5.30 -20.11 11.28
C LYS A 550 -4.95 -21.29 10.39
N ILE A 551 -3.67 -21.62 10.22
CA ILE A 551 -3.23 -22.78 9.41
C ILE A 551 -3.88 -24.07 9.92
N GLY A 552 -4.48 -24.84 9.01
CA GLY A 552 -5.21 -26.06 9.32
C GLY A 552 -6.62 -25.86 9.90
N GLY A 553 -7.03 -24.61 10.14
CA GLY A 553 -8.37 -24.25 10.58
C GLY A 553 -9.39 -24.16 9.43
N PRO A 554 -10.68 -23.90 9.74
CA PRO A 554 -11.75 -23.82 8.74
C PRO A 554 -11.60 -22.63 7.77
N GLU A 555 -10.89 -21.58 8.17
CA GLU A 555 -10.57 -20.43 7.32
C GLU A 555 -9.41 -20.71 6.34
N ASP A 556 -8.62 -21.78 6.55
CA ASP A 556 -7.46 -22.09 5.72
C ASP A 556 -7.89 -22.69 4.37
N GLN A 557 -7.84 -21.83 3.35
CA GLN A 557 -8.09 -22.18 1.96
C GLN A 557 -6.80 -22.52 1.20
N THR A 558 -5.64 -22.60 1.88
CA THR A 558 -4.38 -22.94 1.22
C THR A 558 -4.53 -24.27 0.48
N PRO A 559 -4.24 -24.32 -0.83
CA PRO A 559 -4.16 -25.57 -1.53
C PRO A 559 -3.13 -26.52 -0.91
N PHE A 560 -3.49 -27.80 -0.84
CA PHE A 560 -2.66 -28.90 -0.35
C PHE A 560 -1.48 -29.19 -1.27
N LEU A 561 -1.61 -28.96 -2.58
CA LEU A 561 -0.56 -29.22 -3.56
C LEU A 561 0.03 -27.91 -4.08
N THR A 562 1.36 -27.78 -4.02
CA THR A 562 2.08 -26.69 -4.67
C THR A 562 1.96 -26.82 -6.20
N VAL A 563 2.11 -25.71 -6.93
CA VAL A 563 2.03 -25.70 -8.40
C VAL A 563 2.96 -26.75 -9.05
N PRO A 564 4.24 -26.90 -8.63
CA PRO A 564 5.11 -27.95 -9.17
C PRO A 564 4.64 -29.37 -8.84
N VAL A 565 4.11 -29.60 -7.64
CA VAL A 565 3.58 -30.91 -7.23
C VAL A 565 2.33 -31.26 -8.02
N ARG A 566 1.45 -30.29 -8.30
CA ARG A 566 0.32 -30.50 -9.22
C ARG A 566 0.80 -30.89 -10.60
N GLN A 567 1.75 -30.16 -11.16
CA GLN A 567 2.33 -30.50 -12.47
C GLN A 567 2.95 -31.91 -12.48
N MET A 568 3.61 -32.30 -11.39
CA MET A 568 4.17 -33.64 -11.24
C MET A 568 3.07 -34.71 -11.17
N LEU A 569 2.04 -34.52 -10.35
CA LEU A 569 0.92 -35.45 -10.22
C LEU A 569 0.11 -35.57 -11.51
N ILE A 570 -0.04 -34.47 -12.26
CA ILE A 570 -0.65 -34.48 -13.59
C ILE A 570 0.15 -35.37 -14.54
N LYS A 571 1.48 -35.15 -14.62
CA LYS A 571 2.37 -35.95 -15.48
C LYS A 571 2.39 -37.43 -15.07
N LEU A 572 2.38 -37.71 -13.77
CA LEU A 572 2.36 -39.06 -13.23
C LEU A 572 1.03 -39.76 -13.55
N SER A 573 -0.10 -39.08 -13.33
CA SER A 573 -1.44 -39.60 -13.61
C SER A 573 -1.61 -39.91 -15.10
N ALA A 574 -1.15 -39.00 -15.98
CA ALA A 574 -1.15 -39.23 -17.42
C ALA A 574 -0.28 -40.44 -17.81
N SER A 575 0.91 -40.57 -17.22
CA SER A 575 1.82 -41.69 -17.49
C SER A 575 1.24 -43.04 -17.03
N LEU A 576 0.61 -43.08 -15.85
CA LEU A 576 -0.04 -44.27 -15.31
C LEU A 576 -1.25 -44.68 -16.14
N LEU A 577 -2.03 -43.73 -16.66
CA LEU A 577 -3.14 -44.00 -17.58
C LEU A 577 -2.66 -44.62 -18.90
N VAL A 578 -1.56 -44.11 -19.47
CA VAL A 578 -0.95 -44.70 -20.68
C VAL A 578 -0.46 -46.12 -20.40
N LEU A 579 0.22 -46.35 -19.27
CA LEU A 579 0.70 -47.68 -18.88
C LEU A 579 -0.46 -48.66 -18.66
N SER A 580 -1.54 -48.21 -18.03
CA SER A 580 -2.78 -48.96 -17.85
C SER A 580 -3.37 -49.39 -19.20
N PHE A 581 -3.41 -48.50 -20.19
CA PHE A 581 -3.88 -48.82 -21.54
C PHE A 581 -3.00 -49.86 -22.25
N ILE A 582 -1.67 -49.75 -22.11
CA ILE A 582 -0.72 -50.74 -22.65
C ILE A 582 -0.93 -52.12 -22.03
N LEU A 583 -1.16 -52.19 -20.71
CA LEU A 583 -1.44 -53.46 -20.02
C LEU A 583 -2.76 -54.09 -20.49
N VAL A 584 -3.79 -53.29 -20.78
CA VAL A 584 -5.05 -53.77 -21.37
C VAL A 584 -4.82 -54.33 -22.78
N ILE A 585 -4.05 -53.64 -23.62
CA ILE A 585 -3.70 -54.16 -24.95
C ILE A 585 -2.93 -55.47 -24.82
N LEU A 586 -1.93 -55.53 -23.95
CA LEU A 586 -1.14 -56.74 -23.69
C LEU A 586 -2.04 -57.88 -23.21
N PHE A 587 -2.99 -57.60 -22.32
CA PHE A 587 -4.00 -58.55 -21.85
C PHE A 587 -4.83 -59.08 -23.02
N ILE A 588 -5.38 -58.22 -23.87
CA ILE A 588 -6.19 -58.60 -25.03
C ILE A 588 -5.37 -59.50 -25.97
N VAL A 589 -4.12 -59.13 -26.26
CA VAL A 589 -3.22 -59.89 -27.14
C VAL A 589 -2.92 -61.27 -26.55
N LEU A 590 -2.58 -61.34 -25.26
CA LEU A 590 -2.28 -62.60 -24.57
C LEU A 590 -3.51 -63.51 -24.46
N ALA A 591 -4.69 -62.95 -24.16
CA ALA A 591 -5.95 -63.69 -24.11
C ALA A 591 -6.32 -64.25 -25.49
N LYS A 592 -6.16 -63.46 -26.55
CA LYS A 592 -6.42 -63.88 -27.94
C LYS A 592 -5.41 -64.93 -28.44
N ARG A 593 -4.16 -64.87 -27.97
CA ARG A 593 -3.14 -65.91 -28.23
C ARG A 593 -3.47 -67.21 -27.50
N GLN A 594 -3.91 -67.13 -26.24
CA GLN A 594 -4.35 -68.30 -25.48
C GLN A 594 -5.57 -68.98 -26.10
N SER A 595 -6.58 -68.21 -26.53
CA SER A 595 -7.78 -68.77 -27.17
C SER A 595 -7.46 -69.42 -28.51
N ARG A 596 -6.53 -68.85 -29.31
CA ARG A 596 -6.02 -69.48 -30.53
C ARG A 596 -5.29 -70.80 -30.25
N ASN A 597 -4.43 -70.84 -29.25
CA ASN A 597 -3.73 -72.08 -28.87
C ASN A 597 -4.71 -73.15 -28.37
N LEU A 598 -5.73 -72.78 -27.60
CA LEU A 598 -6.81 -73.69 -27.17
C LEU A 598 -7.63 -74.20 -28.36
N ALA A 599 -7.97 -73.32 -29.32
CA ALA A 599 -8.68 -73.72 -30.53
C ALA A 599 -7.86 -74.69 -31.42
N GLN A 600 -6.52 -74.52 -31.49
CA GLN A 600 -5.64 -75.46 -32.19
C GLN A 600 -5.58 -76.83 -31.50
N ILE A 601 -5.62 -76.88 -30.16
CA ILE A 601 -5.63 -78.14 -29.40
C ILE A 601 -6.98 -78.89 -29.58
N ILE A 602 -8.08 -78.17 -29.81
CA ILE A 602 -9.41 -78.77 -30.05
C ILE A 602 -9.56 -79.24 -31.51
N GLN A 603 -8.80 -78.68 -32.45
CA GLN A 603 -8.83 -79.04 -33.88
C GLN A 603 -7.87 -80.16 -34.28
N THR A 604 -7.00 -80.64 -33.39
CA THR A 604 -6.24 -81.87 -33.66
C THR A 604 -7.18 -83.07 -33.53
N PRO A 605 -7.41 -83.86 -34.60
CA PRO A 605 -8.25 -85.06 -34.49
C PRO A 605 -7.59 -86.05 -33.53
N PRO A 606 -8.38 -86.92 -32.85
CA PRO A 606 -7.79 -87.97 -32.03
C PRO A 606 -6.88 -88.81 -32.93
N THR A 607 -5.59 -88.89 -32.57
CA THR A 607 -4.72 -89.91 -33.11
C THR A 607 -5.34 -91.26 -32.79
N SER A 608 -5.82 -91.94 -33.81
CA SER A 608 -6.24 -93.33 -33.74
C SER A 608 -5.05 -94.18 -33.29
N LEU A 609 -5.15 -94.78 -32.12
CA LEU A 609 -4.55 -96.06 -31.76
C LEU A 609 -5.46 -96.74 -30.75
#